data_AF-G3MSU9-F1
#
_entry.id   AF-G3MSU9-F1
#
_cell.length_a   1.000
_cell.length_b   1.000
_cell.length_c   1.000
_cell.angle_alpha   90.00
_cell.angle_beta   90.00
_cell.angle_gamma   90.00
#
_symmetry.space_group_name_H-M   'P 1'
#
loop_
_entity.id
_entity.type
_entity.pdbx_description
1 polymer ?
#
loop_
_entity_poly.entity_id
_entity_poly.type
_entity_poly.pdbx_seq_one_letter_code
_entity_poly.pdbx_strand_id
1 'polypeptide(L)'
;MGNHAGLAVHVGEGSTCFPTTCSAFTTHIHFHEASNKYPACDTSIGTARTMIFTLALCLLAAATAAAKENAENYIRPRDMRLLVQVKERLIVIMRTHTTRTHFRCQSAKRVKSLGKGKYVYNLMARNGTYPYSPYTLSNVTVKLEKIQRYKEKYMSIYYAGRTRVTHMLMKIGRRGQCYVIHVTKSDGQRGCELLVPHSQLLYRPPKSCIDYFNQWCPGKRLQLYEPGCVYI
;
A
#
# COMPACT_ATOMS: atom_id res chain seq x y z
N MET A 1 -66.36 11.70 -3.35
CA MET A 1 -65.77 12.93 -2.80
C MET A 1 -64.27 12.68 -2.77
N GLY A 2 -63.43 13.08 -3.73
CA GLY A 2 -63.40 14.33 -4.52
C GLY A 2 -62.64 15.40 -3.71
N ASN A 3 -61.52 16.02 -4.14
CA ASN A 3 -60.90 16.20 -5.47
C ASN A 3 -59.34 16.18 -5.36
N HIS A 4 -58.55 15.81 -6.38
CA HIS A 4 -57.85 16.69 -7.37
C HIS A 4 -57.33 18.04 -6.81
N ALA A 5 -56.14 18.58 -7.11
CA ALA A 5 -54.95 18.22 -7.93
C ALA A 5 -53.72 18.98 -7.31
N GLY A 6 -52.48 19.02 -7.83
CA GLY A 6 -51.97 18.64 -9.15
C GLY A 6 -50.43 18.77 -9.29
N LEU A 7 -49.98 18.75 -10.54
CA LEU A 7 -48.59 18.52 -10.98
C LEU A 7 -47.79 19.83 -11.15
N ALA A 8 -46.47 19.80 -10.90
CA ALA A 8 -45.52 20.73 -11.51
C ALA A 8 -44.18 20.02 -11.81
N VAL A 9 -43.96 19.70 -13.08
CA VAL A 9 -42.67 19.24 -13.62
C VAL A 9 -41.98 20.45 -14.23
N HIS A 10 -40.70 20.67 -13.96
CA HIS A 10 -39.89 21.59 -14.75
C HIS A 10 -38.79 20.84 -15.50
N VAL A 11 -38.92 20.86 -16.81
CA VAL A 11 -37.88 20.48 -17.79
C VAL A 11 -37.23 21.76 -18.30
N GLY A 12 -35.93 21.66 -18.60
CA GLY A 12 -35.11 22.57 -19.41
C GLY A 12 -33.82 21.81 -19.68
N GLU A 13 -33.59 21.29 -20.89
CA GLU A 13 -33.03 22.05 -22.04
C GLU A 13 -31.72 22.75 -21.67
N GLY A 14 -30.58 22.49 -22.30
CA GLY A 14 -30.27 21.56 -23.39
C GLY A 14 -29.02 22.03 -24.15
N SER A 15 -28.09 21.13 -24.51
CA SER A 15 -27.03 21.36 -25.51
C SER A 15 -26.24 20.07 -25.77
N THR A 16 -26.76 19.24 -26.67
CA THR A 16 -26.04 18.10 -27.25
C THR A 16 -25.34 18.55 -28.54
N CYS A 17 -24.03 18.34 -28.66
CA CYS A 17 -23.28 18.59 -29.90
C CYS A 17 -22.52 17.34 -30.38
N PHE A 18 -23.25 16.51 -31.12
CA PHE A 18 -22.85 15.66 -32.24
C PHE A 18 -24.06 15.67 -33.21
N PRO A 19 -23.94 15.39 -34.52
CA PRO A 19 -22.81 14.79 -35.23
C PRO A 19 -22.42 15.51 -36.56
N THR A 20 -21.39 15.01 -37.25
CA THR A 20 -21.53 14.67 -38.68
C THR A 20 -20.55 13.58 -39.10
N THR A 21 -21.10 12.58 -39.79
CA THR A 21 -20.39 11.50 -40.48
C THR A 21 -20.05 11.91 -41.92
N CYS A 22 -19.02 11.29 -42.51
CA CYS A 22 -19.12 10.88 -43.92
C CYS A 22 -18.31 9.60 -44.17
N SER A 23 -18.97 8.61 -44.77
CA SER A 23 -18.40 7.31 -45.14
C SER A 23 -17.67 7.36 -46.48
N ALA A 24 -16.71 6.45 -46.72
CA ALA A 24 -16.72 5.61 -47.93
C ALA A 24 -15.65 4.49 -47.91
N PHE A 25 -16.13 3.26 -48.12
CA PHE A 25 -15.56 2.16 -48.93
C PHE A 25 -14.18 1.51 -48.63
N THR A 26 -14.23 0.21 -48.27
CA THR A 26 -13.88 -0.95 -49.14
C THR A 26 -12.74 -0.71 -50.17
N THR A 27 -11.63 -1.46 -50.26
CA THR A 27 -11.31 -2.87 -49.91
C THR A 27 -9.80 -3.15 -50.04
N HIS A 28 -9.28 -4.22 -49.42
CA HIS A 28 -8.12 -5.06 -49.86
C HIS A 28 -6.74 -4.41 -50.22
N ILE A 29 -5.56 -5.01 -49.99
CA ILE A 29 -5.08 -6.10 -49.11
C ILE A 29 -3.52 -6.07 -49.10
N HIS A 30 -2.89 -6.58 -48.02
CA HIS A 30 -1.49 -7.07 -47.93
C HIS A 30 -0.21 -6.17 -48.03
N PHE A 31 0.80 -6.70 -47.31
CA PHE A 31 2.27 -6.57 -47.37
C PHE A 31 3.02 -5.39 -46.68
N HIS A 32 3.65 -5.78 -45.56
CA HIS A 32 5.08 -5.64 -45.21
C HIS A 32 5.84 -4.31 -45.41
N GLU A 33 6.36 -3.84 -44.26
CA GLU A 33 7.80 -3.68 -44.00
C GLU A 33 8.53 -2.39 -44.41
N ALA A 34 8.77 -1.58 -43.36
CA ALA A 34 10.03 -0.93 -43.00
C ALA A 34 10.64 0.24 -43.81
N SER A 35 11.57 0.87 -43.09
CA SER A 35 12.71 1.70 -43.51
C SER A 35 12.55 3.23 -43.57
N ASN A 36 13.49 3.87 -42.87
CA ASN A 36 13.67 5.32 -42.73
C ASN A 36 13.97 6.01 -44.07
N LYS A 37 13.47 7.24 -44.23
CA LYS A 37 13.96 8.14 -45.29
C LYS A 37 15.24 8.88 -44.87
N TYR A 38 16.34 8.44 -45.47
CA TYR A 38 17.42 9.16 -46.17
C TYR A 38 18.10 10.46 -45.64
N PRO A 39 19.37 10.72 -46.04
CA PRO A 39 20.24 11.77 -45.47
C PRO A 39 20.64 12.92 -46.43
N ALA A 40 21.35 13.90 -45.87
CA ALA A 40 22.29 14.88 -46.48
C ALA A 40 23.10 15.51 -45.30
N CYS A 41 24.30 16.10 -45.38
CA CYS A 41 25.43 16.18 -46.35
C CYS A 41 26.66 16.67 -45.52
N ASP A 42 27.93 16.73 -45.95
CA ASP A 42 28.60 16.51 -47.25
C ASP A 42 30.08 16.05 -47.03
N THR A 43 30.97 16.12 -48.04
CA THR A 43 32.42 15.77 -47.95
C THR A 43 33.38 16.83 -48.55
N SER A 44 34.44 17.19 -47.81
CA SER A 44 35.72 17.77 -48.32
C SER A 44 36.73 17.87 -47.13
N ILE A 45 37.78 17.05 -47.00
CA ILE A 45 39.10 17.04 -47.67
C ILE A 45 39.96 18.30 -47.39
N GLY A 46 41.08 18.14 -46.66
CA GLY A 46 42.02 19.25 -46.40
C GLY A 46 43.25 18.95 -45.50
N THR A 47 44.26 18.26 -46.04
CA THR A 47 45.70 18.34 -45.71
C THR A 47 46.24 18.25 -44.26
N ALA A 48 46.94 17.14 -44.02
CA ALA A 48 47.95 16.80 -43.01
C ALA A 48 48.66 17.90 -42.16
N ARG A 49 48.81 17.60 -40.85
CA ARG A 49 50.06 17.85 -40.10
C ARG A 49 50.20 16.94 -38.86
N THR A 50 51.45 16.74 -38.44
CA THR A 50 51.91 15.74 -37.46
C THR A 50 51.51 16.05 -36.01
N MET A 51 51.24 14.98 -35.23
CA MET A 51 51.12 14.84 -33.76
C MET A 51 50.98 16.11 -32.89
N ILE A 52 49.94 16.13 -32.06
CA ILE A 52 50.01 16.54 -30.64
C ILE A 52 49.02 15.68 -29.84
N PHE A 53 49.45 15.19 -28.68
CA PHE A 53 48.59 14.54 -27.70
C PHE A 53 47.61 15.55 -27.09
N THR A 54 46.32 15.44 -27.41
CA THR A 54 45.25 15.92 -26.54
C THR A 54 44.39 14.74 -26.10
N LEU A 55 44.95 14.00 -25.14
CA LEU A 55 44.11 13.32 -24.14
C LEU A 55 43.18 14.39 -23.57
N ALA A 56 41.92 14.37 -24.01
CA ALA A 56 40.90 15.23 -23.42
C ALA A 56 40.70 14.75 -21.99
N LEU A 57 41.38 15.43 -21.06
CA LEU A 57 41.17 15.33 -19.62
C LEU A 57 39.74 15.80 -19.31
N CYS A 58 38.76 14.93 -19.58
CA CYS A 58 37.51 14.89 -18.83
C CYS A 58 37.76 14.31 -17.43
N LEU A 59 38.82 14.80 -16.78
CA LEU A 59 39.10 14.51 -15.39
C LEU A 59 38.11 15.30 -14.53
N LEU A 60 37.24 14.54 -13.88
CA LEU A 60 36.97 14.75 -12.46
C LEU A 60 36.42 16.14 -12.09
N ALA A 61 35.39 16.58 -12.80
CA ALA A 61 34.19 17.07 -12.10
C ALA A 61 33.35 15.87 -11.62
N ALA A 62 34.01 14.91 -10.94
CA ALA A 62 33.32 14.01 -10.05
C ALA A 62 32.86 14.88 -8.88
N ALA A 63 31.71 15.51 -9.06
CA ALA A 63 30.95 16.04 -7.96
C ALA A 63 30.64 14.85 -7.06
N THR A 64 31.51 14.64 -6.06
CA THR A 64 31.09 14.12 -4.78
C THR A 64 30.10 15.12 -4.20
N ALA A 65 28.88 15.05 -4.75
CA ALA A 65 27.77 14.68 -3.91
C ALA A 65 28.23 13.47 -3.09
N ALA A 66 28.91 13.77 -1.98
CA ALA A 66 28.59 13.15 -0.74
C ALA A 66 27.07 13.25 -0.67
N ALA A 67 26.41 12.19 -1.14
CA ALA A 67 25.22 11.70 -0.51
C ALA A 67 25.61 11.59 0.95
N LYS A 68 25.41 12.70 1.66
CA LYS A 68 25.37 12.79 3.11
C LYS A 68 24.41 11.69 3.45
N GLU A 69 24.97 10.53 3.85
CA GLU A 69 24.20 9.36 4.22
C GLU A 69 23.13 9.90 5.14
N ASN A 70 21.88 9.90 4.66
CA ASN A 70 20.82 10.65 5.31
C ASN A 70 20.73 10.05 6.69
N ALA A 71 21.27 10.74 7.71
CA ALA A 71 21.53 10.19 9.03
C ALA A 71 20.24 9.52 9.49
N GLU A 72 20.24 8.18 9.47
CA GLU A 72 19.03 7.45 9.13
C GLU A 72 17.87 7.93 10.00
N ASN A 73 16.78 8.39 9.39
CA ASN A 73 15.49 8.57 10.05
C ASN A 73 14.92 7.17 10.36
N TYR A 74 15.71 6.36 11.06
CA TYR A 74 15.50 4.96 11.31
C TYR A 74 14.47 4.86 12.40
N ILE A 75 13.23 4.74 11.96
CA ILE A 75 12.06 4.61 12.79
C ILE A 75 12.27 3.43 13.76
N ARG A 76 12.63 3.73 15.00
CA ARG A 76 12.99 2.70 15.98
C ARG A 76 11.74 1.88 16.34
N PRO A 77 11.75 0.55 16.14
CA PRO A 77 10.61 -0.28 16.50
C PRO A 77 10.40 -0.31 18.01
N ARG A 78 9.13 -0.37 18.40
CA ARG A 78 8.66 -0.68 19.75
C ARG A 78 8.59 -2.19 19.92
N ASP A 79 8.50 -2.62 21.17
CA ASP A 79 8.49 -4.05 21.49
C ASP A 79 7.13 -4.67 21.14
N MET A 80 7.09 -5.64 20.21
CA MET A 80 5.87 -6.34 19.82
C MET A 80 5.19 -7.06 21.00
N ARG A 81 5.92 -7.38 22.09
CA ARG A 81 5.33 -7.91 23.32
C ARG A 81 4.20 -7.03 23.86
N LEU A 82 4.26 -5.71 23.64
CA LEU A 82 3.22 -4.76 24.05
C LEU A 82 1.91 -4.93 23.26
N LEU A 83 1.98 -5.21 21.96
CA LEU A 83 0.80 -5.49 21.16
C LEU A 83 0.19 -6.86 21.51
N VAL A 84 1.06 -7.85 21.79
CA VAL A 84 0.62 -9.20 22.19
C VAL A 84 -0.08 -9.24 23.54
N GLN A 85 0.09 -8.22 24.40
CA GLN A 85 -0.64 -8.11 25.66
C GLN A 85 -2.11 -7.69 25.49
N VAL A 86 -2.50 -7.15 24.34
CA VAL A 86 -3.90 -6.80 24.03
C VAL A 86 -4.76 -8.06 24.04
N LYS A 87 -5.75 -8.10 24.94
CA LYS A 87 -6.66 -9.24 25.11
C LYS A 87 -7.85 -9.22 24.14
N GLU A 88 -8.29 -8.02 23.76
CA GLU A 88 -9.40 -7.82 22.85
C GLU A 88 -9.01 -7.99 21.38
N ARG A 89 -10.01 -7.94 20.48
CA ARG A 89 -9.80 -8.04 19.04
C ARG A 89 -9.20 -6.74 18.51
N LEU A 90 -8.06 -6.83 17.83
CA LEU A 90 -7.45 -5.72 17.08
C LEU A 90 -8.07 -5.67 15.69
N ILE A 91 -8.49 -4.49 15.27
CA ILE A 91 -9.16 -4.21 13.99
C ILE A 91 -8.21 -3.43 13.08
N VAL A 92 -8.06 -3.89 11.84
CA VAL A 92 -7.30 -3.16 10.82
C VAL A 92 -8.18 -2.08 10.22
N ILE A 93 -7.86 -0.81 10.50
CA ILE A 93 -8.57 0.34 9.94
C ILE A 93 -8.18 0.52 8.48
N MET A 94 -6.88 0.57 8.19
CA MET A 94 -6.33 0.79 6.85
C MET A 94 -4.91 0.22 6.73
N ARG A 95 -4.47 -0.04 5.49
CA ARG A 95 -3.11 -0.52 5.20
C ARG A 95 -2.52 -0.02 3.88
N THR A 96 -1.21 -0.19 3.69
CA THR A 96 -0.51 0.16 2.42
C THR A 96 0.08 -1.02 1.64
N HIS A 97 0.07 -2.25 2.18
CA HIS A 97 0.43 -3.46 1.44
C HIS A 97 -0.82 -4.24 0.99
N THR A 98 -0.69 -5.16 0.03
CA THR A 98 -1.77 -6.09 -0.39
C THR A 98 -3.10 -5.36 -0.61
N THR A 99 -3.05 -4.25 -1.34
CA THR A 99 -4.18 -3.32 -1.52
C THR A 99 -5.09 -3.68 -2.68
N ARG A 100 -4.65 -4.57 -3.57
CA ARG A 100 -5.48 -5.24 -4.59
C ARG A 100 -6.19 -6.43 -3.95
N THR A 101 -7.26 -6.16 -3.19
CA THR A 101 -8.09 -7.22 -2.56
C THR A 101 -9.52 -6.76 -2.29
N HIS A 102 -10.45 -7.71 -2.37
CA HIS A 102 -11.86 -7.56 -2.00
C HIS A 102 -12.12 -7.76 -0.49
N PHE A 103 -11.18 -8.33 0.27
CA PHE A 103 -11.37 -8.56 1.71
C PHE A 103 -11.53 -7.26 2.50
N ARG A 104 -12.48 -7.23 3.44
CA ARG A 104 -12.77 -6.11 4.36
C ARG A 104 -12.88 -6.59 5.81
N CYS A 105 -13.13 -5.68 6.75
CA CYS A 105 -13.35 -5.96 8.16
C CYS A 105 -12.26 -6.83 8.80
N GLN A 106 -11.00 -6.61 8.40
CA GLN A 106 -9.89 -7.45 8.82
C GLN A 106 -9.59 -7.24 10.30
N SER A 107 -9.41 -8.31 11.05
CA SER A 107 -9.11 -8.26 12.48
C SER A 107 -8.34 -9.48 12.98
N ALA A 108 -7.71 -9.35 14.14
CA ALA A 108 -6.97 -10.41 14.81
C ALA A 108 -7.28 -10.40 16.32
N LYS A 109 -7.62 -11.57 16.89
CA LYS A 109 -7.88 -11.76 18.33
C LYS A 109 -6.97 -12.85 18.87
N ARG A 110 -6.23 -12.58 19.94
CA ARG A 110 -5.37 -13.58 20.59
C ARG A 110 -6.23 -14.59 21.33
N VAL A 111 -6.19 -15.86 20.93
CA VAL A 111 -7.03 -16.93 21.50
C VAL A 111 -6.33 -17.62 22.67
N LYS A 112 -5.05 -17.98 22.51
CA LYS A 112 -4.24 -18.61 23.57
C LYS A 112 -2.75 -18.34 23.42
N SER A 113 -2.02 -18.45 24.52
CA SER A 113 -0.56 -18.59 24.52
C SER A 113 -0.20 -20.07 24.40
N LEU A 114 0.91 -20.38 23.73
CA LEU A 114 1.51 -21.71 23.66
C LEU A 114 2.84 -21.76 24.46
N GLY A 115 3.13 -20.72 25.26
CA GLY A 115 4.42 -20.54 25.91
C GLY A 115 5.55 -20.18 24.93
N LYS A 116 6.76 -19.97 25.44
CA LYS A 116 8.00 -19.74 24.65
C LYS A 116 7.84 -18.70 23.52
N GLY A 117 7.08 -17.63 23.78
CA GLY A 117 6.83 -16.55 22.81
C GLY A 117 5.91 -16.90 21.63
N LYS A 118 5.18 -18.03 21.68
CA LYS A 118 4.23 -18.47 20.66
C LYS A 118 2.78 -18.24 21.11
N TYR A 119 1.92 -17.81 20.19
CA TYR A 119 0.53 -17.45 20.45
C TYR A 119 -0.37 -17.87 19.28
N VAL A 120 -1.58 -18.33 19.57
CA VAL A 120 -2.60 -18.55 18.54
C VAL A 120 -3.45 -17.31 18.40
N TYR A 121 -3.56 -16.79 17.18
CA TYR A 121 -4.43 -15.68 16.81
C TYR A 121 -5.53 -16.17 15.87
N ASN A 122 -6.77 -15.80 16.16
CA ASN A 122 -7.88 -15.91 15.26
C ASN A 122 -7.94 -14.66 14.37
N LEU A 123 -7.58 -14.85 13.10
CA LEU A 123 -7.76 -13.87 12.04
C LEU A 123 -9.19 -13.99 11.51
N MET A 124 -9.80 -12.85 11.18
CA MET A 124 -11.15 -12.76 10.63
C MET A 124 -11.19 -11.67 9.57
N ALA A 125 -11.86 -11.93 8.45
CA ALA A 125 -12.08 -10.97 7.36
C ALA A 125 -13.43 -11.22 6.68
N ARG A 126 -14.09 -10.16 6.22
CA ARG A 126 -15.26 -10.26 5.33
C ARG A 126 -14.78 -10.55 3.91
N ASN A 127 -15.25 -11.65 3.32
CA ASN A 127 -14.88 -12.12 1.98
C ASN A 127 -15.62 -11.36 0.87
N GLY A 128 -15.50 -10.04 0.88
CA GLY A 128 -16.15 -9.15 -0.08
C GLY A 128 -16.35 -7.73 0.43
N THR A 129 -16.62 -6.85 -0.51
CA THR A 129 -16.87 -5.42 -0.30
C THR A 129 -18.30 -5.12 0.15
N TYR A 130 -19.24 -6.06 -0.02
CA TYR A 130 -20.64 -5.86 0.35
C TYR A 130 -20.90 -6.23 1.82
N PRO A 131 -21.83 -5.56 2.53
CA PRO A 131 -22.11 -5.83 3.95
C PRO A 131 -22.53 -7.28 4.24
N TYR A 132 -23.25 -7.91 3.30
CA TYR A 132 -23.75 -9.28 3.39
C TYR A 132 -22.73 -10.35 2.95
N SER A 133 -21.52 -9.97 2.51
CA SER A 133 -20.50 -10.95 2.14
C SER A 133 -20.08 -11.79 3.36
N PRO A 134 -19.88 -13.11 3.22
CA PRO A 134 -19.59 -14.00 4.34
C PRO A 134 -18.22 -13.69 4.97
N TYR A 135 -18.05 -14.02 6.25
CA TYR A 135 -16.76 -13.89 6.93
C TYR A 135 -15.95 -15.18 6.84
N THR A 136 -14.66 -15.06 6.55
CA THR A 136 -13.68 -16.13 6.69
C THR A 136 -12.91 -15.96 7.99
N LEU A 137 -12.66 -17.08 8.68
CA LEU A 137 -11.89 -17.14 9.91
C LEU A 137 -10.73 -18.11 9.74
N SER A 138 -9.58 -17.80 10.35
CA SER A 138 -8.40 -18.68 10.31
C SER A 138 -7.57 -18.53 11.58
N ASN A 139 -7.14 -19.64 12.17
CA ASN A 139 -6.25 -19.62 13.31
C ASN A 139 -4.79 -19.75 12.84
N VAL A 140 -3.96 -18.77 13.17
CA VAL A 140 -2.53 -18.77 12.85
C VAL A 140 -1.70 -18.84 14.14
N THR A 141 -0.55 -19.52 14.07
CA THR A 141 0.45 -19.46 15.15
C THR A 141 1.43 -18.34 14.87
N VAL A 142 1.43 -17.33 15.75
CA VAL A 142 2.34 -16.19 15.75
C VAL A 142 3.49 -16.48 16.73
N LYS A 143 4.73 -16.37 16.27
CA LYS A 143 5.95 -16.47 17.07
C LYS A 143 6.56 -15.09 17.27
N LEU A 144 7.05 -14.78 18.47
CA LEU A 144 7.89 -13.62 18.73
C LEU A 144 9.37 -13.96 18.58
N GLU A 145 10.13 -13.09 17.92
CA GLU A 145 11.57 -13.21 17.70
C GLU A 145 12.29 -11.90 18.03
N LYS A 146 13.51 -11.95 18.57
CA LYS A 146 14.31 -10.75 18.85
C LYS A 146 14.72 -10.08 17.53
N ILE A 147 14.73 -8.76 17.50
CA ILE A 147 15.19 -7.98 16.34
C ILE A 147 16.71 -7.75 16.48
N GLN A 148 17.51 -8.30 15.57
CA GLN A 148 18.98 -8.32 15.68
C GLN A 148 19.61 -6.93 15.96
N ARG A 149 19.17 -5.88 15.25
CA ARG A 149 19.65 -4.49 15.40
C ARG A 149 19.11 -3.79 16.67
N TYR A 150 18.09 -4.34 17.33
CA TYR A 150 17.42 -3.73 18.49
C TYR A 150 17.36 -4.71 19.66
N LYS A 151 18.43 -4.72 20.46
CA LYS A 151 18.52 -5.47 21.73
C LYS A 151 17.25 -5.25 22.56
N GLU A 152 16.68 -6.34 23.06
CA GLU A 152 15.42 -6.37 23.83
C GLU A 152 14.17 -5.76 23.16
N LYS A 153 14.10 -5.80 21.82
CA LYS A 153 12.84 -5.63 21.06
C LYS A 153 12.48 -6.90 20.30
N TYR A 154 11.19 -7.22 20.29
CA TYR A 154 10.66 -8.34 19.53
C TYR A 154 9.86 -7.87 18.32
N MET A 155 9.93 -8.64 17.25
CA MET A 155 9.01 -8.65 16.12
C MET A 155 8.10 -9.89 16.22
N SER A 156 7.00 -9.93 15.47
CA SER A 156 6.18 -11.14 15.33
C SER A 156 6.29 -11.73 13.93
N ILE A 157 6.31 -13.05 13.82
CA ILE A 157 6.28 -13.79 12.56
C ILE A 157 5.13 -14.81 12.59
N TYR A 158 4.41 -14.93 11.47
CA TYR A 158 3.53 -16.07 11.20
C TYR A 158 3.63 -16.49 9.72
N TYR A 159 2.99 -17.61 9.37
CA TYR A 159 2.92 -18.10 8.00
C TYR A 159 1.47 -18.09 7.50
N ALA A 160 1.26 -17.55 6.30
CA ALA A 160 0.01 -17.60 5.56
C ALA A 160 0.24 -18.48 4.32
N GLY A 161 -0.07 -19.77 4.43
CA GLY A 161 0.38 -20.77 3.46
C GLY A 161 1.92 -20.80 3.40
N ARG A 162 2.48 -20.59 2.21
CA ARG A 162 3.94 -20.50 2.01
C ARG A 162 4.53 -19.11 2.29
N THR A 163 3.72 -18.08 2.47
CA THR A 163 4.20 -16.70 2.70
C THR A 163 4.49 -16.47 4.18
N ARG A 164 5.76 -16.21 4.50
CA ARG A 164 6.18 -15.71 5.82
C ARG A 164 5.78 -14.24 5.93
N VAL A 165 5.09 -13.89 6.99
CA VAL A 165 4.66 -12.52 7.29
C VAL A 165 5.30 -12.07 8.60
N THR A 166 6.08 -11.00 8.54
CA THR A 166 6.76 -10.38 9.68
C THR A 166 6.11 -9.04 10.00
N HIS A 167 5.84 -8.77 11.28
CA HIS A 167 5.38 -7.48 11.77
C HIS A 167 6.37 -6.86 12.75
N MET A 168 6.60 -5.55 12.62
CA MET A 168 7.30 -4.73 13.60
C MET A 168 6.34 -3.67 14.14
N LEU A 169 6.31 -3.47 15.46
CA LEU A 169 5.47 -2.45 16.07
C LEU A 169 6.18 -1.09 15.97
N MET A 170 5.57 -0.10 15.35
CA MET A 170 6.22 1.18 15.05
C MET A 170 5.70 2.30 15.95
N LYS A 171 4.37 2.38 16.12
CA LYS A 171 3.69 3.36 16.98
C LYS A 171 2.71 2.68 17.92
N ILE A 172 2.62 3.24 19.13
CA ILE A 172 1.52 3.03 20.08
C ILE A 172 0.92 4.41 20.35
N GLY A 173 -0.40 4.52 20.32
CA GLY A 173 -1.14 5.71 20.74
C GLY A 173 -1.10 5.91 22.26
N ARG A 174 -1.57 7.07 22.74
CA ARG A 174 -1.72 7.34 24.17
C ARG A 174 -2.58 6.23 24.81
N ARG A 175 -2.17 5.65 25.94
CA ARG A 175 -2.94 4.58 26.64
C ARG A 175 -3.28 3.33 25.78
N GLY A 176 -2.60 3.06 24.66
CA GLY A 176 -2.85 1.86 23.83
C GLY A 176 -4.09 1.93 22.91
N GLN A 177 -4.72 3.10 22.81
CA GLN A 177 -5.90 3.39 21.99
C GLN A 177 -5.77 3.07 20.47
N CYS A 178 -4.55 2.95 19.95
CA CYS A 178 -4.25 2.63 18.55
C CYS A 178 -2.80 2.16 18.39
N TYR A 179 -2.49 1.49 17.29
CA TYR A 179 -1.16 0.99 16.98
C TYR A 179 -0.87 1.15 15.48
N VAL A 180 0.40 1.35 15.11
CA VAL A 180 0.85 1.21 13.71
C VAL A 180 1.93 0.15 13.68
N ILE A 181 1.73 -0.87 12.83
CA ILE A 181 2.72 -1.91 12.55
C ILE A 181 3.26 -1.75 11.12
N HIS A 182 4.53 -2.04 10.93
CA HIS A 182 5.11 -2.28 9.60
C HIS A 182 5.07 -3.79 9.32
N VAL A 183 4.67 -4.15 8.11
CA VAL A 183 4.46 -5.51 7.63
C VAL A 183 5.40 -5.77 6.46
N THR A 184 6.17 -6.85 6.55
CA THR A 184 7.00 -7.37 5.46
C THR A 184 6.62 -8.82 5.18
N LYS A 185 6.41 -9.16 3.91
CA LYS A 185 6.08 -10.51 3.46
C LYS A 185 7.21 -11.08 2.62
N SER A 186 7.37 -12.41 2.63
CA SER A 186 8.36 -13.11 1.80
C SER A 186 8.03 -13.12 0.31
N ASP A 187 6.84 -12.66 -0.10
CA ASP A 187 6.45 -12.44 -1.49
C ASP A 187 6.85 -11.04 -2.02
N GLY A 188 7.66 -10.30 -1.26
CA GLY A 188 8.12 -8.95 -1.59
C GLY A 188 7.16 -7.83 -1.19
N GLN A 189 5.93 -8.12 -0.76
CA GLN A 189 4.99 -7.09 -0.34
C GLN A 189 5.39 -6.49 1.02
N ARG A 190 5.40 -5.16 1.10
CA ARG A 190 5.68 -4.40 2.32
C ARG A 190 4.77 -3.18 2.45
N GLY A 191 4.57 -2.70 3.67
CA GLY A 191 3.75 -1.53 3.97
C GLY A 191 3.38 -1.49 5.46
N CYS A 192 2.40 -0.68 5.84
CA CYS A 192 1.92 -0.60 7.22
C CYS A 192 0.47 -1.07 7.35
N GLU A 193 0.07 -1.38 8.59
CA GLU A 193 -1.33 -1.47 9.03
C GLU A 193 -1.57 -0.52 10.23
N LEU A 194 -2.66 0.24 10.19
CA LEU A 194 -3.19 1.00 11.32
C LEU A 194 -4.22 0.13 12.05
N LEU A 195 -3.95 -0.17 13.32
CA LEU A 195 -4.78 -1.02 14.16
C LEU A 195 -5.44 -0.22 15.28
N VAL A 196 -6.67 -0.59 15.65
CA VAL A 196 -7.32 -0.18 16.91
C VAL A 196 -7.83 -1.39 17.68
N PRO A 197 -7.85 -1.35 19.03
CA PRO A 197 -8.65 -2.30 19.81
C PRO A 197 -10.15 -2.13 19.51
N HIS A 198 -10.94 -3.19 19.63
CA HIS A 198 -12.38 -3.16 19.35
C HIS A 198 -13.14 -2.17 20.24
N SER A 199 -12.79 -2.06 21.53
CA SER A 199 -13.29 -1.06 22.48
C SER A 199 -13.09 0.38 22.02
N GLN A 200 -12.13 0.62 21.13
CA GLN A 200 -11.79 1.94 20.60
C GLN A 200 -12.47 2.23 19.26
N LEU A 201 -13.21 1.29 18.66
CA LEU A 201 -13.79 1.44 17.32
C LEU A 201 -14.89 2.52 17.24
N LEU A 202 -15.65 2.70 18.32
CA LEU A 202 -16.67 3.75 18.44
C LEU A 202 -16.06 5.16 18.53
N TYR A 203 -14.78 5.24 18.91
CA TYR A 203 -14.03 6.49 18.98
C TYR A 203 -13.23 6.67 17.68
N ARG A 204 -13.08 7.92 17.21
CA ARG A 204 -12.23 8.19 16.05
C ARG A 204 -10.79 7.74 16.37
N PRO A 205 -10.13 6.91 15.53
CA PRO A 205 -8.76 6.48 15.76
C PRO A 205 -7.87 7.71 16.03
N PRO A 206 -7.28 7.84 17.21
CA PRO A 206 -6.85 9.15 17.67
C PRO A 206 -5.63 9.64 16.91
N LYS A 207 -5.68 10.94 16.58
CA LYS A 207 -4.84 11.66 15.61
C LYS A 207 -3.35 11.25 15.62
N SER A 208 -2.78 11.01 16.80
CA SER A 208 -1.40 10.52 16.99
C SER A 208 -0.97 9.26 16.20
N CYS A 209 -1.89 8.34 15.86
CA CYS A 209 -1.58 7.18 15.00
C CYS A 209 -1.89 7.46 13.53
N ILE A 210 -2.91 8.28 13.24
CA ILE A 210 -3.26 8.70 11.87
C ILE A 210 -2.14 9.57 11.28
N ASP A 211 -1.70 10.60 12.00
CA ASP A 211 -0.59 11.47 11.60
C ASP A 211 0.67 10.65 11.33
N TYR A 212 0.98 9.73 12.26
CA TYR A 212 2.14 8.84 12.14
C TYR A 212 2.05 7.92 10.92
N PHE A 213 0.90 7.28 10.70
CA PHE A 213 0.66 6.45 9.53
C PHE A 213 0.76 7.27 8.23
N ASN A 214 0.17 8.46 8.21
CA ASN A 214 0.20 9.34 7.04
C ASN A 214 1.62 9.82 6.70
N GLN A 215 2.45 10.09 7.70
CA GLN A 215 3.84 10.54 7.55
C GLN A 215 4.81 9.42 7.17
N TRP A 216 4.67 8.24 7.81
CA TRP A 216 5.69 7.18 7.75
C TRP A 216 5.30 5.92 6.98
N CYS A 217 4.06 5.85 6.47
CA CYS A 217 3.56 4.72 5.69
C CYS A 217 3.16 5.18 4.27
N PRO A 218 4.15 5.37 3.37
CA PRO A 218 3.88 5.72 1.99
C PRO A 218 3.23 4.57 1.20
N GLY A 219 2.73 4.90 0.01
CA GLY A 219 2.09 3.97 -0.92
C GLY A 219 0.56 4.10 -0.97
N LYS A 220 -0.07 3.39 -1.91
CA LYS A 220 -1.53 3.35 -2.05
C LYS A 220 -2.14 2.82 -0.75
N ARG A 221 -3.15 3.52 -0.22
CA ARG A 221 -3.91 3.10 0.96
C ARG A 221 -5.12 2.26 0.56
N LEU A 222 -5.44 1.26 1.36
CA LEU A 222 -6.71 0.53 1.33
C LEU A 222 -7.38 0.70 2.70
N GLN A 223 -8.57 1.29 2.71
CA GLN A 223 -9.47 1.27 3.85
C GLN A 223 -10.02 -0.15 4.02
N LEU A 224 -9.98 -0.68 5.24
CA LEU A 224 -10.38 -2.06 5.56
C LEU A 224 -11.54 -2.10 6.57
N TYR A 225 -11.62 -1.13 7.47
CA TYR A 225 -12.81 -0.91 8.29
C TYR A 225 -13.87 -0.11 7.52
N GLU A 226 -15.11 -0.58 7.54
CA GLU A 226 -16.27 0.04 6.90
C GLU A 226 -17.47 -0.04 7.87
N PRO A 227 -18.46 0.86 7.79
CA PRO A 227 -19.74 0.69 8.47
C PRO A 227 -20.36 -0.69 8.14
N GLY A 228 -20.96 -1.34 9.14
CA GLY A 228 -21.47 -2.72 8.99
C GLY A 228 -20.41 -3.82 9.09
N CYS A 229 -19.17 -3.53 9.46
CA CYS A 229 -18.25 -4.56 9.93
C CYS A 229 -18.70 -5.13 11.28
N VAL A 230 -18.83 -6.46 11.35
CA VAL A 230 -19.20 -7.23 12.55
C VAL A 230 -17.98 -7.96 13.06
N TYR A 231 -17.78 -7.98 14.38
CA TYR A 231 -16.60 -8.53 15.03
C TYR A 231 -17.01 -9.43 16.20
N ILE A 232 -16.43 -10.64 16.26
CA ILE A 232 -16.79 -11.71 17.22
C ILE A 232 -15.54 -12.17 17.97
#